data_AF-A0A8J8Q651-F1
#
_entry.id   AF-A0A8J8Q651-F1
#
_cell.length_a   1.000
_cell.length_b   1.000
_cell.length_c   1.000
_cell.angle_alpha   90.00
_cell.angle_beta   90.00
_cell.angle_gamma   90.00
#
_symmetry.space_group_name_H-M   'P 1'
#
loop_
_entity.id
_entity.type
_entity.pdbx_description
1 polymer ?
#
loop_
_entity_poly.entity_id
_entity_poly.type
_entity_poly.pdbx_seq_one_letter_code
_entity_poly.pdbx_strand_id
1 'polypeptide(L)'
;MTTEAACLEALRRAAEQLGESPTKAQYEELGLTPASATIIRTCGGWNDAKEKAGLDTAPSTGSRVLPRPDGVELPPDCDWDDLSVDQRWHYRNAERNTDRTLRRRARLRSWLDEQKRDRGCLRCGVDTAACLDFHHVNETTKEMAVGRMVTFGYGTEALRAEIAKCIVLCANCHRIVHHEPPERELRKWAHDRKRRHGCDRCRESNPACLDFHHEAETKEATVARLISDDRTKERIRTEIERCRVLCANCHRKAHADVLTR
;
A
#
# COMPACT_ATOMS: atom_id res chain seq x y z
N MET A 1 -34.72 -45.58 -14.04
CA MET A 1 -34.09 -44.77 -12.97
C MET A 1 -33.62 -45.73 -11.89
N THR A 2 -32.38 -45.60 -11.42
CA THR A 2 -31.87 -46.43 -10.32
C THR A 2 -32.65 -46.13 -9.06
N THR A 3 -33.17 -47.15 -8.38
CA THR A 3 -33.92 -47.00 -7.12
C THR A 3 -32.98 -46.94 -5.93
N GLU A 4 -33.41 -46.34 -4.83
CA GLU A 4 -32.67 -46.32 -3.57
C GLU A 4 -32.31 -47.75 -3.11
N ALA A 5 -33.25 -48.70 -3.21
CA ALA A 5 -33.01 -50.11 -2.91
C ALA A 5 -31.86 -50.72 -3.72
N ALA A 6 -31.75 -50.39 -5.01
CA ALA A 6 -30.66 -50.88 -5.86
C ALA A 6 -29.30 -50.27 -5.46
N CYS A 7 -29.28 -49.03 -4.96
CA CYS A 7 -28.07 -48.39 -4.42
C CYS A 7 -27.61 -49.07 -3.12
N LEU A 8 -28.53 -49.39 -2.20
CA LEU A 8 -28.19 -50.05 -0.93
C LEU A 8 -27.70 -51.47 -1.15
N GLU A 9 -28.32 -52.22 -2.06
CA GLU A 9 -27.91 -53.58 -2.37
C GLU A 9 -26.50 -53.65 -2.98
N ALA A 10 -26.18 -52.71 -3.86
CA ALA A 10 -24.83 -52.63 -4.43
C ALA A 10 -23.76 -52.32 -3.36
N LEU A 11 -24.09 -51.50 -2.36
CA LEU A 11 -23.19 -51.24 -1.22
C LEU A 11 -22.98 -52.48 -0.35
N ARG A 12 -24.04 -53.26 -0.07
CA ARG A 12 -23.91 -54.53 0.68
C ARG A 12 -23.09 -55.55 -0.07
N ARG A 13 -23.30 -55.68 -1.38
CA ARG A 13 -22.50 -56.55 -2.24
C ARG A 13 -21.03 -56.14 -2.28
N ALA A 14 -20.75 -54.84 -2.32
CA ALA A 14 -19.38 -54.33 -2.22
C ALA A 14 -18.75 -54.67 -0.87
N ALA A 15 -19.51 -54.55 0.22
CA ALA A 15 -19.03 -54.89 1.56
C ALA A 15 -18.74 -56.39 1.71
N GLU A 16 -19.59 -57.24 1.14
CA GLU A 16 -19.38 -58.70 1.11
C GLU A 16 -18.12 -59.08 0.33
N GLN A 17 -17.87 -58.43 -0.82
CA GLN A 17 -16.67 -58.69 -1.63
C GLN A 17 -15.37 -58.24 -0.96
N LEU A 18 -15.41 -57.15 -0.20
CA LEU A 18 -14.23 -56.61 0.49
C LEU A 18 -14.04 -57.19 1.90
N GLY A 19 -15.06 -57.82 2.46
CA GLY A 19 -15.07 -58.28 3.85
C GLY A 19 -15.15 -57.14 4.87
N GLU A 20 -15.35 -55.90 4.42
CA GLU A 20 -15.40 -54.69 5.24
C GLU A 20 -16.32 -53.64 4.61
N SER A 21 -16.67 -52.61 5.37
CA SER A 21 -17.52 -51.53 4.90
C SER A 21 -16.80 -50.64 3.86
N PRO A 22 -17.25 -50.56 2.59
CA PRO A 22 -16.48 -49.97 1.49
C PRO A 22 -16.26 -48.46 1.66
N THR A 23 -15.05 -47.99 1.36
CA THR A 23 -14.81 -46.58 1.02
C THR A 23 -15.34 -46.28 -0.39
N LYS A 24 -15.55 -44.99 -0.70
CA LYS A 24 -15.97 -44.58 -2.05
C LYS A 24 -14.99 -45.05 -3.13
N ALA A 25 -13.69 -44.94 -2.86
CA ALA A 25 -12.64 -45.36 -3.79
C ALA A 25 -12.66 -46.88 -4.02
N GLN A 26 -12.71 -47.69 -2.96
CA GLN A 26 -12.81 -49.15 -3.06
C GLN A 26 -14.04 -49.60 -3.85
N TYR A 27 -15.21 -48.96 -3.64
CA TYR A 27 -16.41 -49.26 -4.42
C TYR A 27 -16.24 -48.96 -5.92
N GLU A 28 -15.58 -47.85 -6.26
CA GLU A 28 -15.30 -47.48 -7.66
C GLU A 28 -14.34 -48.47 -8.33
N GLU A 29 -13.34 -48.97 -7.60
CA GLU A 29 -12.40 -49.99 -8.07
C GLU A 29 -13.06 -51.35 -8.36
N LEU A 30 -14.10 -51.72 -7.61
CA LEU A 30 -14.89 -52.93 -7.88
C LEU A 30 -15.71 -52.84 -9.18
N GLY A 31 -15.84 -51.65 -9.79
CA GLY A 31 -16.57 -51.45 -11.04
C GLY A 31 -18.06 -51.77 -10.94
N LEU A 32 -18.64 -51.70 -9.73
CA LEU A 32 -20.04 -52.07 -9.49
C LEU A 32 -21.00 -50.99 -9.99
N THR A 33 -22.18 -51.45 -10.42
CA THR A 33 -23.30 -50.58 -10.80
C THR A 33 -24.40 -50.66 -9.76
N PRO A 34 -25.03 -49.54 -9.37
CA PRO A 34 -24.89 -48.19 -9.92
C PRO A 34 -23.59 -47.46 -9.49
N ALA A 35 -23.11 -46.52 -10.31
CA ALA A 35 -21.93 -45.72 -10.00
C ALA A 35 -22.07 -44.95 -8.67
N SER A 36 -20.95 -44.70 -8.00
CA SER A 36 -20.89 -44.00 -6.70
C SER A 36 -21.63 -42.66 -6.70
N ALA A 37 -21.54 -41.89 -7.79
CA ALA A 37 -22.23 -40.61 -7.95
C ALA A 37 -23.76 -40.75 -8.01
N THR A 38 -24.26 -41.86 -8.57
CA THR A 38 -25.70 -42.19 -8.60
C THR A 38 -26.20 -42.55 -7.21
N ILE A 39 -25.40 -43.30 -6.43
CA ILE A 39 -25.70 -43.62 -5.04
C ILE A 39 -25.79 -42.35 -4.19
N ILE A 40 -24.80 -41.45 -4.27
CA ILE A 40 -24.79 -40.18 -3.52
C ILE A 40 -26.04 -39.34 -3.84
N ARG A 41 -26.37 -39.20 -5.13
CA ARG A 41 -27.53 -38.40 -5.57
C ARG A 41 -28.86 -38.99 -5.11
N THR A 42 -28.97 -40.31 -5.11
CA THR A 42 -30.21 -41.02 -4.76
C THR A 42 -30.41 -41.09 -3.25
N CYS A 43 -29.33 -41.27 -2.49
CA CYS A 43 -29.41 -41.54 -1.05
C CYS A 43 -29.12 -40.32 -0.16
N GLY A 44 -28.68 -39.18 -0.72
CA GLY A 44 -28.40 -37.93 0.00
C GLY A 44 -26.91 -37.70 0.31
N GLY A 45 -26.14 -38.78 0.43
CA GLY A 45 -24.72 -38.77 0.76
C GLY A 45 -24.11 -40.17 0.72
N TRP A 46 -22.79 -40.27 0.69
CA TRP A 46 -22.11 -41.58 0.73
C TRP A 46 -22.26 -42.26 2.09
N ASN A 47 -22.07 -41.51 3.18
CA ASN A 47 -22.26 -42.03 4.53
C ASN A 47 -23.74 -42.33 4.82
N ASP A 48 -24.66 -41.47 4.37
CA ASP A 48 -26.12 -41.71 4.49
C ASP A 48 -26.53 -43.02 3.79
N ALA A 49 -25.94 -43.31 2.62
CA ALA A 49 -26.19 -44.56 1.90
C ALA A 49 -25.64 -45.78 2.65
N LYS A 50 -24.45 -45.66 3.26
CA LYS A 50 -23.85 -46.73 4.07
C LYS A 50 -24.65 -46.99 5.35
N GLU A 51 -25.10 -45.94 6.04
CA GLU A 51 -25.96 -46.05 7.23
C GLU A 51 -27.29 -46.76 6.90
N LYS A 52 -27.96 -46.34 5.82
CA LYS A 52 -29.18 -46.99 5.33
C LYS A 52 -28.95 -48.44 4.89
N ALA A 53 -27.74 -48.77 4.43
CA ALA A 53 -27.37 -50.14 4.04
C ALA A 53 -27.03 -51.03 5.25
N GLY A 54 -26.89 -50.46 6.46
CA GLY A 54 -26.45 -51.14 7.67
C GLY A 54 -24.94 -51.34 7.76
N LEU A 55 -24.17 -50.48 7.09
CA LEU A 55 -22.71 -50.56 6.98
C LEU A 55 -22.04 -49.46 7.81
N ASP A 56 -20.88 -49.78 8.40
CA ASP A 56 -20.13 -48.82 9.22
C ASP A 56 -19.75 -47.57 8.43
N THR A 57 -20.05 -46.39 8.96
CA THR A 57 -19.66 -45.13 8.34
C THR A 57 -18.32 -44.66 8.90
N ALA A 58 -17.48 -44.07 8.04
CA ALA A 58 -16.33 -43.32 8.49
C ALA A 58 -16.77 -41.84 8.55
N PRO A 59 -16.98 -41.24 9.73
CA PRO A 59 -17.17 -39.81 9.81
C PRO A 59 -15.96 -39.13 9.17
N SER A 60 -16.17 -37.95 8.56
CA SER A 60 -15.06 -37.12 8.08
C SER A 60 -14.29 -36.59 9.29
N THR A 61 -13.45 -37.43 9.90
CA THR A 61 -12.59 -37.08 11.03
C THR A 61 -11.34 -36.43 10.48
N GLY A 62 -11.34 -35.10 10.48
CA GLY A 62 -10.19 -34.31 10.09
C GLY A 62 -10.59 -32.89 9.72
N SER A 63 -9.83 -31.93 10.22
CA SER A 63 -9.92 -30.56 9.73
C SER A 63 -9.58 -30.55 8.23
N ARG A 64 -10.44 -29.95 7.41
CA ARG A 64 -10.14 -29.69 5.99
C ARG A 64 -9.20 -28.48 5.82
N VAL A 65 -8.82 -27.85 6.93
CA VAL A 65 -7.87 -26.75 6.97
C VAL A 65 -6.47 -27.33 6.83
N LEU A 66 -5.77 -26.93 5.79
CA LEU A 66 -4.36 -27.24 5.65
C LEU A 66 -3.55 -26.49 6.72
N PRO A 67 -2.46 -27.08 7.23
CA PRO A 67 -1.58 -26.42 8.20
C PRO A 67 -1.13 -25.04 7.72
N ARG A 68 -0.83 -24.15 8.67
CA ARG A 68 -0.27 -22.83 8.38
C ARG A 68 1.03 -22.97 7.57
N PRO A 69 1.14 -22.35 6.38
CA PRO A 69 2.37 -22.37 5.61
C PRO A 69 3.53 -21.69 6.35
N ASP A 70 4.75 -22.17 6.11
CA ASP A 70 5.97 -21.56 6.65
C ASP A 70 6.09 -20.09 6.19
N GLY A 71 6.50 -19.21 7.10
CA GLY A 71 6.67 -17.77 6.84
C GLY A 71 5.39 -16.93 6.93
N VAL A 72 4.22 -17.52 7.21
CA VAL A 72 2.99 -16.75 7.48
C VAL A 72 2.93 -16.36 8.95
N GLU A 73 3.14 -15.07 9.23
CA GLU A 73 2.98 -14.49 10.57
C GLU A 73 1.51 -14.15 10.85
N LEU A 74 1.04 -14.51 12.04
CA LEU A 74 -0.29 -14.20 12.55
C LEU A 74 -0.18 -13.32 13.80
N PRO A 75 -1.16 -12.45 14.08
CA PRO A 75 -1.25 -11.79 15.37
C PRO A 75 -1.29 -12.79 16.53
N PRO A 76 -0.79 -12.43 17.73
CA PRO A 76 -0.70 -13.36 18.88
C PRO A 76 -2.02 -14.01 19.28
N ASP A 77 -3.14 -13.29 19.12
CA ASP A 77 -4.48 -13.73 19.53
C ASP A 77 -5.24 -14.44 18.40
N CYS A 78 -4.54 -14.92 17.35
CA CYS A 78 -5.15 -15.43 16.14
C CYS A 78 -4.69 -16.86 15.84
N ASP A 79 -5.62 -17.81 15.92
CA ASP A 79 -5.37 -19.22 15.55
C ASP A 79 -5.69 -19.44 14.06
N TRP A 80 -4.77 -20.09 13.34
CA TRP A 80 -4.91 -20.39 11.91
C TRP A 80 -6.13 -21.27 11.60
N ASP A 81 -6.46 -22.19 12.48
CA ASP A 81 -7.53 -23.16 12.25
C ASP A 81 -8.92 -22.51 12.37
N ASP A 82 -9.03 -21.52 13.27
CA ASP A 82 -10.25 -20.74 13.51
C ASP A 82 -10.51 -19.66 12.45
N LEU A 83 -9.51 -19.36 11.61
CA LEU A 83 -9.68 -18.38 10.55
C LEU A 83 -10.69 -18.81 9.49
N SER A 84 -11.37 -17.84 8.87
CA SER A 84 -12.12 -18.09 7.65
C SER A 84 -11.17 -18.40 6.48
N VAL A 85 -11.73 -18.97 5.40
CA VAL A 85 -10.97 -19.20 4.15
C VAL A 85 -10.38 -17.89 3.62
N ASP A 86 -11.14 -16.79 3.69
CA ASP A 86 -10.70 -15.47 3.22
C ASP A 86 -9.61 -14.87 4.11
N GLN A 87 -9.70 -15.04 5.44
CA GLN A 87 -8.67 -14.58 6.36
C GLN A 87 -7.34 -15.34 6.14
N ARG A 88 -7.40 -16.67 5.99
CA ARG A 88 -6.21 -17.47 5.62
C ARG A 88 -5.63 -17.04 4.28
N TRP A 89 -6.47 -16.77 3.28
CA TRP A 89 -6.03 -16.25 2.00
C TRP A 89 -5.33 -14.89 2.16
N HIS A 90 -5.87 -13.99 2.99
CA HIS A 90 -5.30 -12.67 3.25
C HIS A 90 -3.89 -12.78 3.85
N TYR A 91 -3.72 -13.52 4.96
CA TYR A 91 -2.41 -13.66 5.61
C TYR A 91 -1.39 -14.35 4.71
N ARG A 92 -1.78 -15.41 4.01
CA ARG A 92 -0.91 -16.10 3.05
C ARG A 92 -0.41 -15.19 1.92
N ASN A 93 -1.21 -14.23 1.50
CA ASN A 93 -0.87 -13.33 0.40
C ASN A 93 -0.44 -11.94 0.87
N ALA A 94 -0.34 -11.68 2.18
CA ALA A 94 -0.12 -10.33 2.72
C ALA A 94 1.20 -9.72 2.22
N GLU A 95 2.29 -10.49 2.30
CA GLU A 95 3.61 -10.05 1.82
C GLU A 95 3.58 -9.79 0.30
N ARG A 96 3.09 -10.76 -0.48
CA ARG A 96 2.96 -10.63 -1.94
C ARG A 96 2.09 -9.44 -2.36
N ASN A 97 0.97 -9.21 -1.67
CA ASN A 97 0.07 -8.09 -1.93
C ASN A 97 0.73 -6.75 -1.57
N THR A 98 1.50 -6.74 -0.48
CA THR A 98 2.30 -5.58 -0.06
C THR A 98 3.38 -5.26 -1.10
N ASP A 99 4.19 -6.24 -1.50
CA ASP A 99 5.20 -6.10 -2.54
C ASP A 99 4.59 -5.65 -3.88
N ARG A 100 3.49 -6.27 -4.32
CA ARG A 100 2.75 -5.85 -5.53
C ARG A 100 2.33 -4.38 -5.45
N THR A 101 1.82 -3.95 -4.28
CA THR A 101 1.38 -2.57 -4.05
C THR A 101 2.57 -1.60 -4.07
N LEU A 102 3.68 -1.95 -3.41
CA LEU A 102 4.91 -1.15 -3.39
C LEU A 102 5.50 -1.01 -4.79
N ARG A 103 5.64 -2.12 -5.55
CA ARG A 103 6.10 -2.11 -6.95
C ARG A 103 5.21 -1.26 -7.84
N ARG A 104 3.89 -1.36 -7.68
CA ARG A 104 2.94 -0.51 -8.41
C ARG A 104 3.15 0.97 -8.09
N ARG A 105 3.25 1.33 -6.80
CA ARG A 105 3.50 2.72 -6.37
C ARG A 105 4.84 3.24 -6.90
N ALA A 106 5.89 2.45 -6.86
CA ALA A 106 7.21 2.79 -7.40
C ALA A 106 7.14 3.09 -8.90
N ARG A 107 6.51 2.20 -9.69
CA ARG A 107 6.31 2.42 -11.15
C ARG A 107 5.53 3.70 -11.45
N LEU A 108 4.44 3.95 -10.72
CA LEU A 108 3.65 5.17 -10.91
C LEU A 108 4.43 6.43 -10.51
N ARG A 109 5.25 6.38 -9.45
CA ARG A 109 6.12 7.51 -9.08
C ARG A 109 7.17 7.80 -10.16
N SER A 110 7.82 6.76 -10.69
CA SER A 110 8.76 6.91 -11.82
C SER A 110 8.08 7.57 -13.02
N TRP A 111 6.90 7.08 -13.40
CA TRP A 111 6.12 7.66 -14.48
C TRP A 111 5.76 9.13 -14.21
N LEU A 112 5.35 9.49 -12.99
CA LEU A 112 5.11 10.89 -12.63
C LEU A 112 6.36 11.76 -12.71
N ASP A 113 7.52 11.23 -12.34
CA ASP A 113 8.80 11.94 -12.43
C ASP A 113 9.21 12.19 -13.88
N GLU A 114 8.94 11.24 -14.79
CA GLU A 114 9.06 11.44 -16.24
C GLU A 114 8.12 12.56 -16.71
N GLN A 115 6.83 12.50 -16.36
CA GLN A 115 5.86 13.54 -16.74
C GLN A 115 6.27 14.96 -16.27
N LYS A 116 6.92 15.05 -15.10
CA LYS A 116 7.46 16.32 -14.60
C LYS A 116 8.68 16.76 -15.40
N ARG A 117 9.64 15.86 -15.64
CA ARG A 117 10.88 16.15 -16.36
C ARG A 117 10.61 16.62 -17.78
N ASP A 118 9.71 15.95 -18.49
CA ASP A 118 9.34 16.26 -19.87
C ASP A 118 8.78 17.69 -20.02
N ARG A 119 8.10 18.18 -18.97
CA ARG A 119 7.49 19.51 -18.96
C ARG A 119 8.43 20.59 -18.41
N GLY A 120 9.27 20.24 -17.44
CA GLY A 120 10.08 21.20 -16.69
C GLY A 120 9.25 22.21 -15.91
N CYS A 121 9.92 23.11 -15.18
CA CYS A 121 9.23 24.21 -14.53
C CYS A 121 8.74 25.24 -15.56
N LEU A 122 7.46 25.61 -15.51
CA LEU A 122 6.89 26.60 -16.42
C LEU A 122 7.50 28.01 -16.26
N ARG A 123 8.03 28.33 -15.07
CA ARG A 123 8.52 29.68 -14.74
C ARG A 123 10.03 29.84 -14.84
N CYS A 124 10.80 28.75 -14.90
CA CYS A 124 12.27 28.80 -14.96
C CYS A 124 12.85 27.51 -15.55
N GLY A 125 14.14 27.49 -15.87
CA GLY A 125 14.79 26.33 -16.51
C GLY A 125 15.07 25.11 -15.63
N VAL A 126 14.40 24.94 -14.48
CA VAL A 126 14.59 23.74 -13.64
C VAL A 126 13.81 22.56 -14.21
N ASP A 127 14.48 21.44 -14.46
CA ASP A 127 13.93 20.21 -15.03
C ASP A 127 14.11 18.96 -14.15
N THR A 128 14.81 19.11 -13.03
CA THR A 128 15.12 18.00 -12.11
C THR A 128 13.84 17.53 -11.42
N ALA A 129 13.36 16.32 -11.71
CA ALA A 129 12.08 15.78 -11.20
C ALA A 129 11.90 15.91 -9.67
N ALA A 130 12.94 15.67 -8.88
CA ALA A 130 12.92 15.83 -7.42
C ALA A 130 12.58 17.27 -6.97
N CYS A 131 12.90 18.28 -7.80
CA CYS A 131 12.60 19.69 -7.55
C CYS A 131 11.22 20.10 -8.09
N LEU A 132 10.53 19.27 -8.85
CA LEU A 132 9.31 19.63 -9.58
C LEU A 132 8.04 19.12 -8.87
N ASP A 133 7.00 19.94 -8.91
CA ASP A 133 5.66 19.66 -8.40
C ASP A 133 4.61 19.94 -9.48
N PHE A 134 3.50 19.20 -9.41
CA PHE A 134 2.28 19.56 -10.11
C PHE A 134 1.56 20.64 -9.30
N HIS A 135 1.30 21.78 -9.95
CA HIS A 135 0.56 22.90 -9.41
C HIS A 135 -0.77 23.05 -10.16
N HIS A 136 -1.87 22.94 -9.42
CA HIS A 136 -3.20 23.14 -9.96
C HIS A 136 -3.44 24.63 -10.26
N VAL A 137 -3.76 24.96 -11.52
CA VAL A 137 -4.04 26.35 -11.91
C VAL A 137 -5.35 26.85 -11.31
N ASN A 138 -6.32 25.96 -11.15
CA ASN A 138 -7.59 26.23 -10.49
C ASN A 138 -7.87 25.19 -9.41
N GLU A 139 -7.68 25.58 -8.14
CA GLU A 139 -7.87 24.72 -6.97
C GLU A 139 -9.31 24.21 -6.81
N THR A 140 -10.31 24.87 -7.41
CA THR A 140 -11.72 24.40 -7.33
C THR A 140 -12.01 23.19 -8.24
N THR A 141 -11.15 22.94 -9.23
CA THR A 141 -11.31 21.82 -10.19
C THR A 141 -10.47 20.59 -9.84
N LYS A 142 -9.66 20.72 -8.79
CA LYS A 142 -8.78 19.69 -8.26
C LYS A 142 -9.59 18.63 -7.54
N GLU A 143 -9.37 17.38 -7.90
CA GLU A 143 -9.89 16.26 -7.14
C GLU A 143 -8.96 15.94 -5.97
N MET A 144 -7.65 15.84 -6.26
CA MET A 144 -6.65 15.51 -5.27
C MET A 144 -5.24 15.87 -5.76
N ALA A 145 -4.31 16.10 -4.84
CA ALA A 145 -2.89 16.14 -5.19
C ALA A 145 -2.46 14.84 -5.90
N VAL A 146 -1.86 14.97 -7.09
CA VAL A 146 -1.45 13.84 -7.95
C VAL A 146 -0.60 12.80 -7.20
N GLY A 147 0.31 13.25 -6.32
CA GLY A 147 1.11 12.34 -5.49
C GLY A 147 0.29 11.50 -4.49
N ARG A 148 -0.81 12.05 -3.94
CA ARG A 148 -1.71 11.31 -3.05
C ARG A 148 -2.54 10.29 -3.81
N MET A 149 -2.94 10.58 -5.06
CA MET A 149 -3.67 9.63 -5.90
C MET A 149 -2.89 8.31 -6.10
N VAL A 150 -1.56 8.37 -6.21
CA VAL A 150 -0.71 7.17 -6.25
C VAL A 150 -0.78 6.37 -4.94
N THR A 151 -0.74 7.06 -3.80
CA THR A 151 -0.84 6.41 -2.48
C THR A 151 -2.19 5.72 -2.30
N PHE A 152 -3.29 6.37 -2.71
CA PHE A 152 -4.66 5.82 -2.68
C PHE A 152 -4.95 4.84 -3.81
N GLY A 153 -3.98 4.59 -4.70
CA GLY A 153 -4.07 3.51 -5.68
C GLY A 153 -4.89 3.81 -6.93
N TYR A 154 -5.11 5.08 -7.27
CA TYR A 154 -5.83 5.50 -8.48
C TYR A 154 -5.17 4.95 -9.76
N GLY A 155 -5.98 4.73 -10.80
CA GLY A 155 -5.53 4.27 -12.11
C GLY A 155 -4.78 5.36 -12.90
N THR A 156 -4.05 4.94 -13.94
CA THR A 156 -3.26 5.85 -14.78
C THR A 156 -4.13 6.87 -15.52
N GLU A 157 -5.35 6.52 -15.92
CA GLU A 157 -6.27 7.44 -16.61
C GLU A 157 -6.71 8.58 -15.69
N ALA A 158 -7.09 8.27 -14.44
CA ALA A 158 -7.43 9.28 -13.44
C ALA A 158 -6.24 10.20 -13.14
N LEU A 159 -5.03 9.64 -13.05
CA LEU A 159 -3.80 10.43 -12.90
C LEU A 159 -3.59 11.36 -14.09
N ARG A 160 -3.76 10.88 -15.33
CA ARG A 160 -3.63 11.71 -16.55
C ARG A 160 -4.65 12.85 -16.57
N ALA A 161 -5.91 12.56 -16.22
CA ALA A 161 -6.97 13.55 -16.16
C ALA A 161 -6.65 14.65 -15.12
N GLU A 162 -6.13 14.29 -13.95
CA GLU A 162 -5.74 15.26 -12.93
C GLU A 162 -4.49 16.06 -13.34
N ILE A 163 -3.50 15.42 -13.94
CA ILE A 163 -2.28 16.09 -14.44
C ILE A 163 -2.61 17.10 -15.54
N ALA A 164 -3.65 16.88 -16.34
CA ALA A 164 -4.08 17.82 -17.38
C ALA A 164 -4.56 19.17 -16.79
N LYS A 165 -4.97 19.20 -15.52
CA LYS A 165 -5.38 20.41 -14.79
C LYS A 165 -4.20 21.16 -14.15
N CYS A 166 -2.99 20.59 -14.25
CA CYS A 166 -1.79 21.06 -13.58
C CYS A 166 -0.78 21.66 -14.56
N ILE A 167 -0.12 22.73 -14.13
CA ILE A 167 1.18 23.12 -14.65
C ILE A 167 2.28 22.51 -13.78
N VAL A 168 3.49 22.42 -14.31
CA VAL A 168 4.66 21.95 -13.54
C VAL A 168 5.46 23.15 -13.08
N LEU A 169 5.77 23.22 -11.79
CA LEU A 169 6.60 24.27 -11.19
C LEU A 169 7.70 23.64 -10.34
N CYS A 170 8.88 24.26 -10.31
CA CYS A 170 9.88 23.88 -9.31
C CYS A 170 9.45 24.34 -7.91
N ALA A 171 9.99 23.72 -6.86
CA ALA A 171 9.62 23.99 -5.48
C ALA A 171 9.78 25.47 -5.11
N ASN A 172 10.79 26.17 -5.63
CA ASN A 172 10.96 27.61 -5.42
C ASN A 172 9.82 28.41 -6.08
N CYS A 173 9.58 28.20 -7.39
CA CYS A 173 8.53 28.91 -8.12
C CYS A 173 7.13 28.61 -7.57
N HIS A 174 6.88 27.36 -7.15
CA HIS A 174 5.63 26.94 -6.55
C HIS A 174 5.39 27.66 -5.20
N ARG A 175 6.42 27.81 -4.37
CA ARG A 175 6.33 28.60 -3.14
C ARG A 175 6.04 30.06 -3.39
N ILE A 176 6.66 30.66 -4.42
CA ILE A 176 6.39 32.06 -4.79
C ILE A 176 4.92 32.26 -5.14
N VAL A 177 4.30 31.30 -5.85
CA VAL A 177 2.87 31.38 -6.20
C VAL A 177 1.98 31.44 -4.96
N HIS A 178 2.28 30.63 -3.95
CA HIS A 178 1.50 30.57 -2.71
C HIS A 178 2.03 31.48 -1.59
N HIS A 179 2.99 32.35 -1.90
CA HIS A 179 3.63 33.15 -0.87
C HIS A 179 2.76 34.36 -0.51
N GLU A 180 2.32 34.39 0.74
CA GLU A 180 1.77 35.59 1.37
C GLU A 180 2.83 36.20 2.31
N PRO A 181 3.08 37.52 2.23
CA PRO A 181 4.01 38.20 3.13
C PRO A 181 3.60 38.01 4.60
N PRO A 182 4.55 37.71 5.50
CA PRO A 182 4.22 37.50 6.90
C PRO A 182 3.83 38.82 7.60
N GLU A 183 2.72 38.80 8.34
CA GLU A 183 2.27 39.95 9.15
C GLU A 183 2.92 40.00 10.54
N ARG A 184 3.18 38.84 11.16
CA ARG A 184 3.79 38.75 12.50
C ARG A 184 5.26 39.18 12.48
N GLU A 185 5.65 40.04 13.42
CA GLU A 185 7.02 40.57 13.53
C GLU A 185 8.09 39.49 13.64
N LEU A 186 7.84 38.41 14.39
CA LEU A 186 8.79 37.30 14.50
C LEU A 186 9.01 36.59 13.16
N ARG A 187 7.97 36.42 12.36
CA ARG A 187 8.07 35.84 11.02
C ARG A 187 8.75 36.79 10.05
N LYS A 188 8.46 38.09 10.09
CA LYS A 188 9.18 39.11 9.31
C LYS A 188 10.68 39.09 9.62
N TRP A 189 11.03 39.06 10.91
CA TRP A 189 12.42 38.96 11.36
C TRP A 189 13.11 37.70 10.83
N ALA A 190 12.46 36.53 10.88
CA ALA A 190 13.03 35.30 10.33
C ALA A 190 13.16 35.35 8.79
N HIS A 191 12.20 35.97 8.11
CA HIS A 191 12.20 36.16 6.65
C HIS A 191 13.36 37.07 6.21
N ASP A 192 13.60 38.15 6.95
CA ASP A 192 14.72 39.05 6.72
C ASP A 192 16.07 38.37 6.97
N ARG A 193 16.18 37.50 7.98
CA ARG A 193 17.37 36.67 8.20
C ARG A 193 17.65 35.73 7.02
N LYS A 194 16.62 35.05 6.50
CA LYS A 194 16.75 34.23 5.29
C LYS A 194 17.20 35.06 4.09
N ARG A 195 16.60 36.23 3.87
CA ARG A 195 16.95 37.14 2.76
C ARG A 195 18.41 37.59 2.82
N ARG A 196 18.89 37.99 4.00
CA ARG A 196 20.27 38.46 4.20
C ARG A 196 21.30 37.38 3.97
N HIS A 197 20.95 36.12 4.26
CA HIS A 197 21.85 34.98 4.08
C HIS A 197 21.83 34.44 2.64
N GLY A 198 20.65 34.31 2.03
CA GLY A 198 20.51 33.63 0.74
C GLY A 198 20.63 32.12 0.86
N CYS A 199 20.69 31.41 -0.27
CA CYS A 199 20.93 29.96 -0.27
C CYS A 199 22.43 29.64 -0.26
N ASP A 200 22.85 28.70 0.58
CA ASP A 200 24.26 28.25 0.66
C ASP A 200 24.75 27.50 -0.59
N ARG A 201 23.85 27.05 -1.47
CA ARG A 201 24.17 26.21 -2.63
C ARG A 201 23.91 26.87 -3.98
N CYS A 202 23.21 28.00 -4.03
CA CYS A 202 22.88 28.67 -5.28
C CYS A 202 22.57 30.16 -5.05
N ARG A 203 22.33 30.92 -6.11
CA ARG A 203 22.06 32.37 -6.04
C ARG A 203 20.65 32.75 -5.60
N GLU A 204 19.82 31.79 -5.19
CA GLU A 204 18.47 32.09 -4.69
C GLU A 204 18.54 32.91 -3.40
N SER A 205 17.85 34.04 -3.37
CA SER A 205 17.81 34.95 -2.22
C SER A 205 16.38 35.34 -1.83
N ASN A 206 15.36 34.87 -2.56
CA ASN A 206 13.98 35.12 -2.20
C ASN A 206 13.64 34.35 -0.92
N PRO A 207 13.37 35.04 0.20
CA PRO A 207 13.11 34.38 1.48
C PRO A 207 11.87 33.47 1.49
N ALA A 208 10.93 33.64 0.56
CA ALA A 208 9.81 32.71 0.37
C ALA A 208 10.27 31.31 -0.08
N CYS A 209 11.41 31.23 -0.76
CA CYS A 209 11.98 30.00 -1.28
C CYS A 209 12.97 29.34 -0.31
N LEU A 210 13.42 30.04 0.73
CA LEU A 210 14.49 29.62 1.63
C LEU A 210 13.96 28.93 2.89
N ASP A 211 14.68 27.92 3.38
CA ASP A 211 14.44 27.22 4.64
C ASP A 211 15.72 27.11 5.47
N PHE A 212 15.54 27.03 6.80
CA PHE A 212 16.60 26.65 7.72
C PHE A 212 16.71 25.12 7.74
N HIS A 213 17.80 24.60 7.21
CA HIS A 213 18.13 23.19 7.10
C HIS A 213 19.13 22.80 8.20
N HIS A 214 18.86 21.70 8.89
CA HIS A 214 19.73 21.17 9.95
C HIS A 214 20.50 19.97 9.38
N GLU A 215 21.80 19.88 9.66
CA GLU A 215 22.66 18.78 9.20
C GLU A 215 22.88 17.68 10.25
N ALA A 216 22.46 17.91 11.51
CA ALA A 216 22.69 16.99 12.63
C ALA A 216 21.38 16.56 13.32
N GLU A 217 21.41 15.38 13.98
CA GLU A 217 20.29 14.78 14.73
C GLU A 217 19.97 15.48 16.06
N THR A 218 20.79 16.42 16.52
CA THR A 218 20.66 17.09 17.82
C THR A 218 19.67 18.26 17.82
N LYS A 219 18.50 18.10 17.18
CA LYS A 219 17.44 19.12 17.21
C LYS A 219 16.62 19.00 18.51
N GLU A 220 16.49 20.10 19.24
CA GLU A 220 15.43 20.24 20.24
C GLU A 220 14.09 20.57 19.57
N ALA A 221 14.10 21.39 18.49
CA ALA A 221 12.93 21.75 17.68
C ALA A 221 13.34 22.47 16.37
N THR A 222 12.53 22.40 15.31
CA THR A 222 12.81 23.17 14.07
C THR A 222 12.59 24.67 14.28
N VAL A 223 13.35 25.51 13.58
CA VAL A 223 13.16 26.98 13.59
C VAL A 223 11.70 27.38 13.29
N ALA A 224 11.04 26.70 12.35
CA ALA A 224 9.63 26.94 12.03
C ALA A 224 8.71 26.66 13.23
N ARG A 225 8.98 25.58 13.98
CA ARG A 225 8.24 25.25 15.21
C ARG A 225 8.49 26.29 16.30
N LEU A 226 9.75 26.69 16.52
CA LEU A 226 10.09 27.70 17.53
C LEU A 226 9.39 29.05 17.27
N ILE A 227 9.23 29.43 16.00
CA ILE A 227 8.48 30.64 15.62
C ILE A 227 6.98 30.47 15.86
N SER A 228 6.41 29.30 15.54
CA SER A 228 4.99 29.02 15.80
C SER A 228 4.66 29.00 17.30
N ASP A 229 5.57 28.45 18.11
CA ASP A 229 5.49 28.38 19.57
C ASP A 229 5.85 29.72 20.26
N ASP A 230 6.00 30.81 19.49
CA ASP A 230 6.30 32.18 19.95
C ASP A 230 7.50 32.27 20.92
N ARG A 231 8.54 31.46 20.67
CA ARG A 231 9.75 31.47 21.49
C ARG A 231 10.53 32.77 21.29
N THR A 232 11.36 33.10 22.28
CA THR A 232 12.15 34.33 22.26
C THR A 232 13.09 34.38 21.06
N LYS A 233 13.37 35.60 20.57
CA LYS A 233 14.28 35.82 19.42
C LYS A 233 15.67 35.23 19.69
N GLU A 234 16.11 35.28 20.94
CA GLU A 234 17.39 34.73 21.40
C GLU A 234 17.42 33.21 21.20
N ARG A 235 16.39 32.50 21.66
CA ARG A 235 16.32 31.03 21.49
C ARG A 235 16.25 30.63 20.02
N ILE A 236 15.48 31.36 19.21
CA ILE A 236 15.37 31.08 17.78
C ILE A 236 16.70 31.36 17.07
N ARG A 237 17.38 32.45 17.45
CA ARG A 237 18.69 32.80 16.91
C ARG A 237 19.73 31.71 17.18
N THR A 238 19.80 31.18 18.41
CA THR A 238 20.70 30.07 18.75
C THR A 238 20.48 28.85 17.86
N GLU A 239 19.21 28.54 17.53
CA GLU A 239 18.91 27.44 16.61
C GLU A 239 19.33 27.77 15.17
N ILE A 240 19.06 28.99 14.70
CA ILE A 240 19.44 29.45 13.36
C ILE A 240 20.96 29.38 13.15
N GLU A 241 21.77 29.69 14.17
CA GLU A 241 23.24 29.62 14.10
C GLU A 241 23.77 28.19 13.83
N ARG A 242 22.94 27.17 14.06
CA ARG A 242 23.24 25.75 13.76
C ARG A 242 22.66 25.28 12.42
N CYS A 243 21.94 26.15 11.72
CA CYS A 243 21.28 25.83 10.47
C CYS A 243 22.07 26.33 9.27
N ARG A 244 22.01 25.57 8.17
CA ARG A 244 22.29 26.08 6.83
C ARG A 244 21.02 26.69 6.23
N VAL A 245 21.15 27.63 5.33
CA VAL A 245 20.00 28.19 4.61
C VAL A 245 19.99 27.64 3.20
N LEU A 246 18.97 26.84 2.89
CA LEU A 246 18.83 26.22 1.56
C LEU A 246 17.52 26.67 0.92
N CYS A 247 17.55 26.93 -0.39
CA CYS A 247 16.32 27.06 -1.15
C CYS A 247 15.62 25.71 -1.27
N ALA A 248 14.30 25.72 -1.49
CA ALA A 248 13.48 24.52 -1.56
C ALA A 248 14.01 23.49 -2.58
N ASN A 249 14.48 23.96 -3.75
CA ASN A 249 15.10 23.10 -4.75
C ASN A 249 16.40 22.45 -4.24
N CYS A 250 17.34 23.22 -3.68
CA CYS A 250 18.59 22.71 -3.14
C CYS A 250 18.37 21.78 -1.93
N HIS A 251 17.37 22.08 -1.10
CA HIS A 251 16.98 21.21 0.01
C HIS A 251 16.47 19.86 -0.48
N ARG A 252 15.59 19.84 -1.49
CA ARG A 252 15.10 18.58 -2.08
C ARG A 252 16.20 17.75 -2.73
N LYS A 253 17.15 18.39 -3.43
CA LYS A 253 18.33 17.71 -3.98
C LYS A 253 19.13 17.01 -2.87
N ALA A 254 19.37 17.69 -1.75
CA ALA A 254 20.09 17.10 -0.62
C ALA A 254 19.42 15.82 -0.09
N HIS A 255 18.09 15.78 0.02
CA HIS A 255 17.37 14.57 0.45
C HIS A 255 17.35 13.47 -0.60
N ALA A 256 17.26 13.84 -1.89
CA ALA A 256 17.33 12.87 -2.98
C ALA A 256 18.70 12.18 -3.04
N ASP A 257 19.78 12.93 -2.87
CA ASP A 257 21.15 12.41 -2.93
C ASP A 257 21.47 11.43 -1.77
N VAL A 258 20.87 11.66 -0.59
CA VAL A 258 21.01 10.78 0.59
C VAL A 258 20.32 9.43 0.40
N LEU A 259 19.23 9.37 -0.37
CA LEU A 259 18.51 8.11 -0.65
C LEU A 259 19.16 7.26 -1.76
N THR A 260 20.16 7.80 -2.44
CA THR A 260 20.90 7.13 -3.53
C THR A 260 22.29 6.62 -3.13
N ARG A 261 22.69 6.80 -1.86
CA ARG A 261 23.92 6.26 -1.27
C ARG A 261 23.57 5.14 -0.29
#